data_AF-A0A3M1LF62-F1
#
_entry.id   AF-A0A3M1LF62-F1
#
_cell.length_a   1.000
_cell.length_b   1.000
_cell.length_c   1.000
_cell.angle_alpha   90.00
_cell.angle_beta   90.00
_cell.angle_gamma   90.00
#
_symmetry.space_group_name_H-M   'P 1'
#
loop_
_entity.id
_entity.type
_entity.pdbx_description
1 polymer ?
#
loop_
_entity_poly.entity_id
_entity_poly.type
_entity_poly.pdbx_seq_one_letter_code
_entity_poly.pdbx_strand_id
1 'polypeptide(L)'
;MIRSIYYEGELALDQKSMRKRIVLKRGESLLPIMTWSTGQREFMPLLLGLYWLMPSSKISKKKELQWVVVEEPEMGLHPEAIQAFLLLVLEMMRRGYKILISTHSPLVLDLVWTLRNLKAEGASEEPLFRLFQVKKTPRLREIFRDVLQNRSIKTFFFRREGTAGAVIEDISELDPYSEREFEADWGGLTAFTSRSSEVLSEFFATIE
;
A
#
# COMPACT_ATOMS: atom_id res chain seq x y z
N MET A 1 10.86 -5.33 1.10
CA MET A 1 9.87 -5.72 2.12
C MET A 1 10.51 -6.14 3.43
N ILE A 2 11.03 -7.36 3.60
CA ILE A 2 11.56 -7.79 4.91
C ILE A 2 12.78 -6.94 5.32
N ARG A 3 13.72 -6.68 4.39
CA ARG A 3 14.88 -5.83 4.65
C ARG A 3 14.55 -4.36 4.95
N SER A 4 13.46 -3.80 4.43
CA SER A 4 13.08 -2.41 4.70
C SER A 4 12.45 -2.21 6.09
N ILE A 5 12.15 -3.31 6.80
CA ILE A 5 11.45 -3.32 8.09
C ILE A 5 12.34 -3.89 9.18
N TYR A 6 13.07 -4.96 8.86
CA TYR A 6 13.98 -5.66 9.76
C TYR A 6 15.46 -5.32 9.49
N TYR A 7 15.76 -4.48 8.50
CA TYR A 7 17.11 -4.07 8.12
C TYR A 7 18.04 -5.27 7.88
N GLU A 8 19.11 -5.38 8.68
CA GLU A 8 20.08 -6.48 8.65
C GLU A 8 19.62 -7.71 9.44
N GLY A 9 18.45 -7.65 10.08
CA GLY A 9 17.90 -8.75 10.85
C GLY A 9 17.16 -9.76 9.99
N GLU A 10 17.38 -11.04 10.27
CA GLU A 10 16.70 -12.16 9.63
C GLU A 10 15.61 -12.72 10.54
N LEU A 11 14.42 -12.96 10.00
CA LEU A 11 13.37 -13.65 10.74
C LEU A 11 13.71 -15.14 10.84
N ALA A 12 13.80 -15.64 12.07
CA ALA A 12 14.09 -17.04 12.36
C ALA A 12 13.02 -17.62 13.28
N LEU A 13 12.87 -18.94 13.21
CA LEU A 13 12.02 -19.69 14.14
C LEU A 13 12.93 -20.36 15.17
N ASP A 14 12.88 -19.90 16.41
CA ASP A 14 13.53 -20.57 17.53
C ASP A 14 12.71 -21.80 17.94
N GLN A 15 13.32 -22.97 17.78
CA GLN A 15 12.75 -24.28 18.13
C GLN A 15 13.49 -24.93 19.31
N LYS A 16 14.43 -24.23 19.96
CA LYS A 16 15.21 -24.79 21.07
C LYS A 16 14.38 -25.08 22.32
N SER A 17 13.18 -24.49 22.42
CA SER A 17 12.21 -24.77 23.47
C SER A 17 11.01 -25.54 22.94
N MET A 18 10.23 -26.17 23.82
CA MET A 18 8.95 -26.84 23.47
C MET A 18 7.91 -25.91 22.82
N ARG A 19 8.18 -24.59 22.72
CA ARG A 19 7.36 -23.60 22.03
C ARG A 19 8.14 -23.02 20.84
N LYS A 20 7.50 -23.03 19.66
CA LYS A 20 8.00 -22.32 18.48
C LYS A 20 7.86 -20.81 18.70
N ARG A 21 8.94 -20.06 18.56
CA ARG A 21 8.93 -18.59 18.70
C ARG A 21 9.54 -17.94 17.46
N ILE A 22 8.93 -16.87 16.97
CA ILE A 22 9.56 -16.04 15.94
C ILE A 22 10.52 -15.10 16.65
N VAL A 23 11.77 -15.06 16.17
CA VAL A 23 12.85 -14.23 16.70
C VAL A 23 13.53 -13.49 15.55
N LEU A 24 14.10 -12.33 15.85
CA LEU A 24 14.90 -11.57 14.91
C LEU A 24 16.37 -11.91 15.15
N LYS A 25 17.00 -12.59 14.20
CA LYS A 25 18.42 -12.93 14.25
C LYS A 25 19.23 -11.76 13.70
N ARG A 26 20.18 -11.24 14.49
CA ARG A 26 21.14 -10.22 14.05
C ARG A 26 22.55 -10.66 14.45
N GLY A 27 23.35 -11.09 13.47
CA GLY A 27 24.60 -11.80 13.73
C GLY A 27 24.34 -13.09 14.52
N GLU A 28 24.97 -13.21 15.69
CA GLU A 28 24.76 -14.33 16.62
C GLU A 28 23.61 -14.10 17.62
N SER A 29 23.09 -12.88 17.71
CA SER A 29 22.04 -12.53 18.67
C SER A 29 20.66 -12.94 18.16
N LEU A 30 19.86 -13.55 19.05
CA LEU A 30 18.45 -13.86 18.82
C LEU A 30 17.59 -12.90 19.66
N LEU A 31 16.93 -11.97 18.98
CA LEU A 31 16.13 -10.92 19.60
C LEU A 31 14.66 -11.36 19.69
N PRO A 32 14.10 -11.50 20.91
CA PRO A 32 12.71 -11.89 21.09
C PRO A 32 11.76 -10.77 20.62
N ILE A 33 10.52 -11.12 20.27
CA ILE A 33 9.52 -10.16 19.75
C ILE A 33 9.33 -8.90 20.62
N MET A 34 9.58 -9.01 21.93
CA MET A 34 9.47 -7.88 22.87
C MET A 34 10.52 -6.79 22.66
N THR A 35 11.63 -7.08 21.98
CA THR A 35 12.68 -6.09 21.68
C THR A 35 12.50 -5.42 20.32
N TRP A 36 11.44 -5.76 19.60
CA TRP A 36 11.17 -5.23 18.26
C TRP A 36 10.48 -3.87 18.34
N SER A 37 10.69 -3.03 17.33
CA SER A 37 9.91 -1.80 17.21
C SER A 37 8.42 -2.11 17.02
N THR A 38 7.54 -1.16 17.33
CA THR A 38 6.09 -1.32 17.11
C THR A 38 5.77 -1.68 15.66
N GLY A 39 6.38 -0.99 14.70
CA GLY A 39 6.22 -1.31 13.28
C GLY A 39 6.67 -2.72 12.88
N GLN A 40 7.79 -3.20 13.45
CA GLN A 40 8.26 -4.56 13.23
C GLN A 40 7.30 -5.62 13.80
N ARG A 41 6.63 -5.33 14.91
CA ARG A 41 5.64 -6.22 15.53
C ARG A 41 4.33 -6.24 14.75
N GLU A 42 3.85 -5.07 14.33
CA GLU A 42 2.60 -4.92 13.57
C GLU A 42 2.71 -5.46 12.14
N PHE A 43 3.90 -5.36 11.54
CA PHE A 43 4.12 -5.92 10.20
C PHE A 43 4.09 -7.45 10.14
N MET A 44 4.45 -8.12 11.23
CA MET A 44 4.60 -9.58 11.22
C MET A 44 3.28 -10.32 10.92
N PRO A 45 2.15 -10.05 11.60
CA PRO A 45 0.86 -10.63 11.24
C PRO A 45 0.47 -10.38 9.79
N LEU A 46 0.66 -9.14 9.30
CA LEU A 46 0.38 -8.78 7.91
C LEU A 46 1.22 -9.62 6.94
N LEU A 47 2.53 -9.71 7.18
CA LEU A 47 3.45 -10.50 6.36
C LEU A 47 3.04 -11.97 6.30
N LEU A 48 2.73 -12.57 7.45
CA LEU A 48 2.31 -13.97 7.53
C LEU A 48 0.98 -14.21 6.79
N GLY A 49 0.03 -13.29 6.93
CA GLY A 49 -1.24 -13.32 6.18
C GLY A 49 -1.01 -13.26 4.67
N LEU A 50 -0.15 -12.35 4.20
CA LEU A 50 0.19 -12.21 2.79
C LEU A 50 0.88 -13.45 2.23
N TYR A 51 1.82 -14.05 2.96
CA TYR A 51 2.44 -15.33 2.56
C TYR A 51 1.42 -16.45 2.46
N TRP A 52 0.48 -16.52 3.40
CA TRP A 52 -0.60 -17.52 3.38
C TRP A 52 -1.52 -17.35 2.17
N LEU A 53 -1.77 -16.11 1.74
CA LEU A 53 -2.59 -15.78 0.56
C LEU A 53 -1.88 -16.04 -0.79
N MET A 54 -0.56 -16.19 -0.80
CA MET A 54 0.24 -16.39 -2.02
C MET A 54 0.86 -17.80 -2.08
N PRO A 55 0.06 -18.86 -2.37
CA PRO A 55 0.57 -20.22 -2.49
C PRO A 55 1.57 -20.36 -3.66
N SER A 56 2.29 -21.48 -3.66
CA SER A 56 3.33 -21.80 -4.63
C SER A 56 2.86 -21.67 -6.09
N SER A 57 3.82 -21.47 -7.01
CA SER A 57 3.64 -20.94 -8.37
C SER A 57 2.59 -21.62 -9.27
N LYS A 58 2.14 -22.83 -8.96
CA LYS A 58 1.10 -23.54 -9.72
C LYS A 58 -0.33 -23.17 -9.31
N ILE A 59 -0.53 -22.54 -8.14
CA ILE A 59 -1.85 -22.14 -7.64
C ILE A 59 -1.94 -20.62 -7.70
N SER A 60 -2.88 -20.09 -8.48
CA SER A 60 -3.10 -18.65 -8.60
C SER A 60 -3.53 -18.04 -7.27
N LYS A 61 -4.62 -18.56 -6.69
CA LYS A 61 -5.17 -18.19 -5.39
C LYS A 61 -5.79 -19.37 -4.67
N LYS A 62 -6.05 -19.23 -3.37
CA LYS A 62 -6.87 -20.20 -2.63
C LYS A 62 -8.29 -20.16 -3.19
N LYS A 63 -8.78 -21.28 -3.74
CA LYS A 63 -10.05 -21.34 -4.50
C LYS A 63 -11.25 -20.80 -3.71
N GLU A 64 -11.29 -21.06 -2.41
CA GLU A 64 -12.37 -20.65 -1.51
C GLU A 64 -12.32 -19.15 -1.15
N LEU A 65 -11.19 -18.48 -1.36
CA LEU A 65 -11.01 -17.07 -1.00
C LEU A 65 -11.16 -16.17 -2.22
N GLN A 66 -12.15 -15.30 -2.14
CA GLN A 66 -12.44 -14.30 -3.18
C GLN A 66 -12.00 -12.91 -2.77
N TRP A 67 -12.24 -12.55 -1.50
CA TRP A 67 -11.98 -11.22 -0.95
C TRP A 67 -10.82 -11.24 0.04
N VAL A 68 -10.04 -10.17 0.02
CA VAL A 68 -9.04 -9.85 1.04
C VAL A 68 -9.36 -8.43 1.53
N VAL A 69 -9.67 -8.30 2.81
CA VAL A 69 -9.91 -7.00 3.45
C VAL A 69 -8.69 -6.68 4.30
N VAL A 70 -8.11 -5.50 4.12
CA VAL A 70 -6.96 -5.02 4.88
C VAL A 70 -7.29 -3.66 5.44
N GLU A 71 -7.29 -3.54 6.75
CA GLU A 71 -7.56 -2.27 7.42
C GLU A 71 -6.26 -1.56 7.77
N GLU A 72 -6.15 -0.30 7.35
CA GLU A 72 -5.06 0.64 7.67
C GLU A 72 -3.65 0.01 7.64
N PRO A 73 -3.25 -0.63 6.51
CA PRO A 73 -2.00 -1.39 6.42
C PRO A 73 -0.74 -0.55 6.67
N GLU A 74 -0.84 0.78 6.56
CA GLU A 74 0.24 1.72 6.83
C GLU A 74 0.56 1.93 8.30
N MET A 75 -0.33 1.57 9.24
CA MET A 75 -0.10 1.82 10.66
C MET A 75 1.18 1.11 11.13
N GLY A 76 2.09 1.91 11.70
CA GLY A 76 3.39 1.44 12.17
C GLY A 76 4.40 1.11 11.07
N LEU A 77 4.05 1.18 9.78
CA LEU A 77 4.96 0.82 8.69
C LEU A 77 5.80 2.00 8.21
N HIS A 78 7.08 1.71 7.95
CA HIS A 78 7.95 2.62 7.21
C HIS A 78 7.43 2.80 5.76
N PRO A 79 7.57 3.98 5.11
CA PRO A 79 7.08 4.20 3.75
C PRO A 79 7.52 3.14 2.72
N GLU A 80 8.77 2.69 2.77
CA GLU A 80 9.26 1.61 1.90
C GLU A 80 8.53 0.27 2.11
N ALA A 81 8.07 0.00 3.33
CA ALA A 81 7.27 -1.18 3.64
C ALA A 81 5.88 -1.09 3.02
N ILE A 82 5.28 0.10 3.04
CA ILE A 82 3.99 0.39 2.38
C ILE A 82 4.13 0.19 0.87
N GLN A 83 5.18 0.72 0.23
CA GLN A 83 5.42 0.50 -1.21
C GLN A 83 5.56 -0.99 -1.55
N ALA A 84 6.29 -1.74 -0.72
CA ALA A 84 6.42 -3.17 -0.91
C ALA A 84 5.08 -3.89 -0.72
N PHE A 85 4.28 -3.49 0.27
CA PHE A 85 2.93 -4.01 0.50
C PHE A 85 2.05 -3.76 -0.72
N LEU A 86 2.05 -2.55 -1.27
CA LEU A 86 1.32 -2.20 -2.47
C LEU A 86 1.72 -3.07 -3.67
N LEU A 87 3.01 -3.39 -3.82
CA LEU A 87 3.45 -4.33 -4.85
C LEU A 87 2.87 -5.75 -4.66
N LEU A 88 2.72 -6.20 -3.42
CA LEU A 88 2.03 -7.47 -3.12
C LEU A 88 0.53 -7.38 -3.37
N VAL A 89 -0.11 -6.23 -3.12
CA VAL A 89 -1.50 -5.98 -3.49
C VAL A 89 -1.68 -6.16 -5.01
N LEU A 90 -0.79 -5.59 -5.83
CA LEU A 90 -0.83 -5.78 -7.28
C LEU A 90 -0.70 -7.25 -7.71
N GLU A 91 0.21 -8.00 -7.08
CA GLU A 91 0.34 -9.45 -7.31
C GLU A 91 -0.92 -10.22 -6.90
N MET A 92 -1.57 -9.84 -5.78
CA MET A 92 -2.82 -10.44 -5.33
C MET A 92 -3.97 -10.14 -6.30
N MET A 93 -4.05 -8.92 -6.83
CA MET A 93 -5.02 -8.56 -7.87
C MET A 93 -4.82 -9.42 -9.12
N ARG A 94 -3.56 -9.60 -9.56
CA ARG A 94 -3.22 -10.47 -10.69
C ARG A 94 -3.63 -11.92 -10.48
N ARG A 95 -3.51 -12.40 -9.23
CA ARG A 95 -3.95 -13.74 -8.82
C ARG A 95 -5.48 -13.89 -8.79
N GLY A 96 -6.23 -12.80 -8.96
CA GLY A 96 -7.68 -12.78 -9.02
C GLY A 96 -8.36 -12.60 -7.66
N TYR A 97 -7.65 -12.10 -6.65
CA TYR A 97 -8.30 -11.63 -5.41
C TYR A 97 -9.00 -10.29 -5.67
N LYS A 98 -10.17 -10.11 -5.06
CA LYS A 98 -10.79 -8.80 -4.87
C LYS A 98 -10.27 -8.24 -3.55
N ILE A 99 -9.78 -7.01 -3.56
CA ILE A 99 -9.09 -6.44 -2.41
C ILE A 99 -9.83 -5.18 -1.98
N LEU A 100 -10.13 -5.09 -0.69
CA LEU A 100 -10.67 -3.89 -0.05
C LEU A 100 -9.62 -3.39 0.94
N ILE A 101 -9.24 -2.12 0.82
CA ILE A 101 -8.27 -1.48 1.70
C ILE A 101 -8.94 -0.26 2.31
N SER A 102 -9.01 -0.19 3.64
CA SER A 102 -9.20 1.10 4.31
C SER A 102 -7.84 1.73 4.54
N THR A 103 -7.71 3.04 4.35
CA THR A 103 -6.43 3.73 4.47
C THR A 103 -6.62 5.21 4.75
N HIS A 104 -5.66 5.75 5.48
CA HIS A 104 -5.38 7.16 5.69
C HIS A 104 -4.04 7.57 5.02
N SER A 105 -3.42 6.69 4.24
CA SER A 105 -2.12 6.94 3.61
C SER A 105 -2.27 7.62 2.25
N PRO A 106 -1.74 8.84 2.07
CA PRO A 106 -1.64 9.46 0.74
C PRO A 106 -0.87 8.59 -0.24
N LEU A 107 0.14 7.84 0.22
CA LEU A 107 0.97 6.97 -0.62
C LEU A 107 0.18 5.84 -1.30
N VAL A 108 -0.89 5.36 -0.67
CA VAL A 108 -1.79 4.38 -1.29
C VAL A 108 -2.56 5.06 -2.43
N LEU A 109 -3.09 6.26 -2.20
CA LEU A 109 -3.83 7.02 -3.21
C LEU A 109 -2.95 7.52 -4.35
N ASP A 110 -1.69 7.90 -4.07
CA ASP A 110 -0.68 8.23 -5.08
C ASP A 110 -0.53 7.10 -6.11
N LEU A 111 -0.46 5.85 -5.64
CA LEU A 111 -0.38 4.70 -6.53
C LEU A 111 -1.68 4.51 -7.33
N VAL A 112 -2.85 4.64 -6.70
CA VAL A 112 -4.14 4.48 -7.38
C VAL A 112 -4.29 5.54 -8.47
N TRP A 113 -4.02 6.80 -8.15
CA TRP A 113 -4.02 7.91 -9.08
C TRP A 113 -3.00 7.70 -10.21
N THR A 114 -1.79 7.26 -9.90
CA THR A 114 -0.77 6.95 -10.91
C THR A 114 -1.23 5.84 -11.86
N LEU A 115 -1.73 4.72 -11.33
CA LEU A 115 -2.22 3.59 -12.13
C LEU A 115 -3.37 4.02 -13.05
N ARG A 116 -4.27 4.84 -12.54
CA ARG A 116 -5.40 5.40 -13.29
C ARG A 116 -4.91 6.24 -14.47
N ASN A 117 -4.04 7.22 -14.24
CA ASN A 117 -3.52 8.09 -15.30
C ASN A 117 -2.72 7.30 -16.34
N LEU A 118 -1.86 6.38 -15.90
CA LEU A 118 -1.13 5.50 -16.81
C LEU A 118 -2.07 4.64 -17.66
N LYS A 119 -3.17 4.15 -17.08
CA LYS A 119 -4.17 3.36 -17.80
C LYS A 119 -4.95 4.20 -18.81
N ALA A 120 -5.34 5.43 -18.45
CA ALA A 120 -6.03 6.36 -19.34
C ALA A 120 -5.20 6.68 -20.59
N GLU A 121 -3.89 6.85 -20.41
CA GLU A 121 -2.93 7.12 -21.48
C GLU A 121 -2.45 5.86 -22.23
N GLY A 122 -2.98 4.67 -21.89
CA GLY A 122 -2.54 3.42 -22.51
C GLY A 122 -1.06 3.10 -22.32
N ALA A 123 -0.46 3.54 -21.21
CA ALA A 123 0.96 3.41 -20.95
C ALA A 123 1.42 1.95 -20.84
N SER A 124 2.69 1.71 -21.15
CA SER A 124 3.35 0.42 -20.91
C SER A 124 3.68 0.22 -19.42
N GLU A 125 4.22 -0.94 -19.06
CA GLU A 125 4.64 -1.26 -17.69
C GLU A 125 5.89 -0.48 -17.20
N GLU A 126 6.58 0.24 -18.09
CA GLU A 126 7.86 0.91 -17.79
C GLU A 126 7.81 1.97 -16.69
N PRO A 127 6.80 2.87 -16.63
CA PRO A 127 6.67 3.84 -15.55
C PRO A 127 6.53 3.18 -14.17
N LEU A 128 5.87 2.01 -14.08
CA LEU A 128 5.71 1.29 -12.81
C LEU A 128 7.04 0.71 -12.29
N PHE A 129 7.94 0.29 -13.18
CA PHE A 129 9.29 -0.09 -12.76
C PHE A 129 10.06 1.08 -12.13
N ARG A 130 9.89 2.30 -12.68
CA ARG A 130 10.49 3.53 -12.12
C ARG A 130 9.84 3.91 -10.80
N LEU A 131 8.52 3.91 -10.73
CA LEU A 131 7.75 4.25 -9.52
C LEU A 131 8.17 3.38 -8.33
N PHE A 132 8.20 2.07 -8.52
CA PHE A 132 8.59 1.12 -7.45
C PHE A 132 10.10 0.96 -7.27
N GLN A 133 10.92 1.58 -8.13
CA GLN A 133 12.39 1.46 -8.12
C GLN A 133 12.88 0.00 -8.10
N VAL A 134 12.20 -0.88 -8.85
CA VAL A 134 12.49 -2.32 -8.88
C VAL A 134 13.15 -2.74 -10.19
N LYS A 135 13.99 -3.78 -10.12
CA LYS A 135 14.62 -4.38 -11.31
C LYS A 135 13.56 -5.01 -12.20
N LYS A 136 13.78 -4.93 -13.51
CA LYS A 136 12.94 -5.58 -14.52
C LYS A 136 13.04 -7.10 -14.37
N THR A 137 11.90 -7.76 -14.14
CA THR A 137 11.79 -9.22 -14.12
C THR A 137 10.54 -9.65 -14.90
N PRO A 138 10.52 -10.85 -15.51
CA PRO A 138 9.34 -11.35 -16.22
C PRO A 138 8.08 -11.36 -15.35
N ARG A 139 8.20 -11.76 -14.08
CA ARG A 139 7.09 -11.79 -13.13
C ARG A 139 6.52 -10.39 -12.84
N LEU A 140 7.39 -9.41 -12.58
CA LEU A 140 6.94 -8.03 -12.35
C LEU A 140 6.32 -7.42 -13.59
N ARG A 141 6.86 -7.75 -14.77
CA ARG A 141 6.29 -7.33 -16.06
C ARG A 141 4.86 -7.83 -16.22
N GLU A 142 4.60 -9.09 -15.90
CA GLU A 142 3.25 -9.66 -15.92
C GLU A 142 2.31 -8.97 -14.94
N ILE A 143 2.75 -8.70 -13.71
CA ILE A 143 1.95 -7.99 -12.69
C ILE A 143 1.56 -6.59 -13.17
N PHE A 144 2.55 -5.82 -13.62
CA PHE A 144 2.34 -4.44 -14.06
C PHE A 144 1.48 -4.35 -15.32
N ARG A 145 1.69 -5.26 -16.28
CA ARG A 145 0.83 -5.33 -17.46
C ARG A 145 -0.60 -5.68 -17.11
N ASP A 146 -0.81 -6.66 -16.25
CA ASP A 146 -2.14 -7.11 -15.86
C ASP A 146 -2.91 -6.03 -15.09
N VAL A 147 -2.28 -5.31 -14.17
CA VAL A 147 -2.98 -4.22 -13.45
C VAL A 147 -3.41 -3.10 -14.39
N LEU A 148 -2.55 -2.69 -15.34
CA LEU A 148 -2.86 -1.63 -16.29
C LEU A 148 -3.96 -2.05 -17.27
N GLN A 149 -3.95 -3.29 -17.76
CA GLN A 149 -4.86 -3.73 -18.82
C GLN A 149 -6.17 -4.32 -18.29
N ASN A 150 -6.11 -5.13 -17.24
CA ASN A 150 -7.20 -6.05 -16.88
C ASN A 150 -7.87 -5.75 -15.54
N ARG A 151 -7.33 -4.83 -14.73
CA ARG A 151 -7.85 -4.55 -13.38
C ARG A 151 -8.52 -3.19 -13.29
N SER A 152 -9.49 -3.10 -12.40
CA SER A 152 -10.19 -1.87 -12.03
C SER A 152 -9.93 -1.57 -10.57
N ILE A 153 -9.74 -0.30 -10.25
CA ILE A 153 -9.60 0.20 -8.89
C ILE A 153 -10.65 1.29 -8.71
N LYS A 154 -11.32 1.29 -7.55
CA LYS A 154 -12.29 2.31 -7.17
C LYS A 154 -11.90 2.85 -5.80
N THR A 155 -12.16 4.14 -5.59
CA THR A 155 -11.86 4.82 -4.34
C THR A 155 -13.12 5.51 -3.83
N PHE A 156 -13.44 5.27 -2.56
CA PHE A 156 -14.63 5.83 -1.93
C PHE A 156 -14.23 6.61 -0.68
N PHE A 157 -14.79 7.80 -0.53
CA PHE A 157 -14.59 8.64 0.65
C PHE A 157 -15.83 8.59 1.54
N PHE A 158 -15.61 8.39 2.83
CA PHE A 158 -16.67 8.34 3.84
C PHE A 158 -16.75 9.70 4.51
N ARG A 159 -17.58 10.58 3.95
CA ARG A 159 -17.80 11.94 4.45
C ARG A 159 -18.76 11.89 5.63
N ARG A 160 -18.37 12.47 6.78
CA ARG A 160 -19.26 12.59 7.93
C ARG A 160 -20.19 13.79 7.73
N GLU A 161 -21.51 13.56 7.81
CA GLU A 161 -22.50 14.64 7.82
C GLU A 161 -23.14 14.74 9.20
N GLY A 162 -22.68 15.74 9.97
CA GLY A 162 -23.22 16.04 11.30
C GLY A 162 -23.27 14.81 12.22
N THR A 163 -24.41 14.59 12.87
CA THR A 163 -24.66 13.45 13.78
C THR A 163 -25.39 12.29 13.10
N ALA A 164 -25.75 12.40 11.82
CA ALA A 164 -26.72 11.51 11.16
C ALA A 164 -26.10 10.31 10.41
N GLY A 165 -24.76 10.23 10.31
CA GLY A 165 -24.07 9.10 9.70
C GLY A 165 -22.96 9.52 8.73
N ALA A 166 -22.44 8.55 7.97
CA ALA A 166 -21.47 8.79 6.91
C ALA A 166 -22.14 8.70 5.53
N VAL A 167 -21.92 9.70 4.69
CA VAL A 167 -22.24 9.68 3.26
C VAL A 167 -21.04 9.12 2.51
N ILE A 168 -21.29 8.21 1.57
CA ILE A 168 -20.25 7.59 0.76
C ILE A 168 -20.17 8.34 -0.57
N GLU A 169 -19.04 8.96 -0.84
CA GLU A 169 -18.73 9.66 -2.08
C GLU A 169 -17.81 8.80 -2.95
N ASP A 170 -18.13 8.67 -4.23
CA ASP A 170 -17.20 8.07 -5.21
C ASP A 170 -16.19 9.15 -5.65
N ILE A 171 -14.92 8.89 -5.32
CA ILE A 171 -13.76 9.73 -5.66
C ILE A 171 -12.75 8.95 -6.50
N SER A 172 -13.22 7.96 -7.27
CA SER A 172 -12.34 7.10 -8.10
C SER A 172 -11.57 7.87 -9.18
N GLU A 173 -11.94 9.12 -9.45
CA GLU A 173 -11.18 10.01 -10.34
C GLU A 173 -9.89 10.49 -9.70
N LEU A 174 -9.91 10.72 -8.38
CA LEU A 174 -8.79 11.29 -7.62
C LEU A 174 -8.22 12.54 -8.32
N ASP A 175 -9.09 13.33 -8.96
CA ASP A 175 -8.69 14.48 -9.76
C ASP A 175 -8.32 15.65 -8.85
N PRO A 176 -7.02 16.03 -8.76
CA PRO A 176 -6.59 17.15 -7.91
C PRO A 176 -7.13 18.51 -8.39
N TYR A 177 -7.70 18.58 -9.59
CA TYR A 177 -8.31 19.77 -10.16
C TYR A 177 -9.84 19.76 -10.10
N SER A 178 -10.45 18.78 -9.40
CA SER A 178 -11.90 18.69 -9.25
C SER A 178 -12.47 19.92 -8.54
N GLU A 179 -13.63 20.40 -8.97
CA GLU A 179 -14.39 21.43 -8.25
C GLU A 179 -14.92 20.91 -6.90
N ARG A 180 -14.97 19.58 -6.71
CA ARG A 180 -15.36 18.96 -5.44
C ARG A 180 -14.14 18.90 -4.53
N GLU A 181 -14.12 19.72 -3.48
CA GLU A 181 -12.98 19.81 -2.53
C GLU A 181 -12.54 18.44 -1.97
N PHE A 182 -13.48 17.59 -1.59
CA PHE A 182 -13.17 16.24 -1.09
C PHE A 182 -12.60 15.30 -2.14
N GLU A 183 -12.77 15.58 -3.44
CA GLU A 183 -12.11 14.83 -4.51
C GLU A 183 -10.75 15.44 -4.83
N ALA A 184 -10.65 16.77 -4.91
CA ALA A 184 -9.39 17.48 -5.14
C ALA A 184 -8.34 17.17 -4.07
N ASP A 185 -8.76 17.15 -2.80
CA ASP A 185 -7.89 16.87 -1.66
C ASP A 185 -7.89 15.39 -1.22
N TRP A 186 -8.39 14.49 -2.07
CA TRP A 186 -8.41 13.04 -1.82
C TRP A 186 -8.98 12.66 -0.45
N GLY A 187 -10.18 13.14 -0.15
CA GLY A 187 -10.87 12.95 1.12
C GLY A 187 -10.27 13.78 2.27
N GLY A 188 -9.53 14.84 1.94
CA GLY A 188 -8.85 15.71 2.89
C GLY A 188 -7.44 15.25 3.28
N LEU A 189 -6.95 14.15 2.70
CA LEU A 189 -5.61 13.61 2.99
C LEU A 189 -4.48 14.52 2.48
N THR A 190 -4.71 15.28 1.41
CA THR A 190 -3.74 16.23 0.85
C THR A 190 -4.06 17.69 1.19
N ALA A 191 -5.20 17.97 1.82
CA ALA A 191 -5.69 19.33 2.08
C ALA A 191 -4.70 20.21 2.85
N PHE A 192 -3.96 19.64 3.81
CA PHE A 192 -2.95 20.41 4.54
C PHE A 192 -1.78 20.80 3.64
N THR A 193 -1.36 19.90 2.74
CA THR A 193 -0.29 20.17 1.77
C THR A 193 -0.76 21.22 0.77
N SER A 194 -1.98 21.10 0.22
CA SER A 194 -2.59 22.06 -0.69
C SER A 194 -2.59 23.48 -0.10
N ARG A 195 -3.12 23.64 1.11
CA ARG A 195 -3.11 24.93 1.83
C ARG A 195 -1.71 25.45 2.12
N SER A 196 -0.77 24.55 2.43
CA SER A 196 0.63 24.96 2.69
C SER A 196 1.27 25.55 1.44
N SER A 197 1.05 24.93 0.28
CA SER A 197 1.53 25.42 -1.02
C SER A 197 0.89 26.75 -1.40
N GLU A 198 -0.41 26.92 -1.16
CA GLU A 198 -1.13 28.17 -1.40
C GLU A 198 -0.58 29.33 -0.56
N VAL A 199 -0.44 29.13 0.75
CA VAL A 199 0.14 30.15 1.66
C VAL A 199 1.55 30.56 1.24
N LEU A 200 2.39 29.60 0.84
CA LEU A 200 3.74 29.91 0.35
C LEU A 200 3.71 30.69 -0.96
N SER A 201 2.83 30.32 -1.90
CA SER A 201 2.68 31.01 -3.18
C SER A 201 2.25 32.46 -2.98
N GLU A 202 1.28 32.71 -2.09
CA GLU A 202 0.83 34.07 -1.75
C GLU A 202 1.95 34.87 -1.09
N PHE A 203 2.65 34.29 -0.12
CA PHE A 203 3.76 34.95 0.56
C PHE A 203 4.86 35.36 -0.42
N PHE A 204 5.27 34.46 -1.32
CA PHE A 204 6.30 34.79 -2.32
C PHE A 204 5.86 35.86 -3.31
N ALA A 205 4.58 35.89 -3.71
CA ALA A 205 4.04 36.95 -4.55
C ALA A 205 4.01 38.34 -3.89
N THR A 206 4.10 38.42 -2.55
CA THR A 206 4.14 39.71 -1.82
C THR A 206 5.54 40.28 -1.62
N ILE A 207 6.59 39.47 -1.86
CA ILE A 207 7.99 39.88 -1.68
C ILE A 207 8.76 40.05 -3.01
N GLU A 208 8.09 39.81 -4.15
CA GLU A 208 8.53 40.23 -5.49
C GLU A 208 8.00 41.64 -5.83
#